data_AF-A0A433QSZ6-F1
#
_entry.id   AF-A0A433QSZ6-F1
#
_cell.length_a   1.000
_cell.length_b   1.000
_cell.length_c   1.000
_cell.angle_alpha   90.00
_cell.angle_beta   90.00
_cell.angle_gamma   90.00
#
_symmetry.space_group_name_H-M   'P 1'
#
loop_
_entity.id
_entity.type
_entity.pdbx_description
1 polymer ?
#
loop_
_entity_poly.entity_id
_entity_poly.type
_entity_poly.pdbx_seq_one_letter_code
_entity_poly.pdbx_strand_id
1 'polypeptide(L)'
;MQLLPNSSACIPKKSAFLPNSSGAKPLQDENTLSTYHIGHESTVHAVPSIVGGGPGIPIVYYLSADFLHPRFDYDFTDLKDNADGNHRRGGYTYRRPCGWHRYGIRVNGKYGDDRWLGSNPDSDEVWPVSYHGTTKEAAASITNTGYDVSKGNRFRFGKGIYSTPLVTEASNYATLFVYNGVKYKMVLQNRVNSKGMTVNRLPERPEIEYWVSLSDRDTRPYGVLIRRA
;
A
#
# COMPACT_ATOMS: atom_id res chain seq x y z
N MET A 1 -11.57 -15.89 -63.35
CA MET A 1 -10.57 -16.85 -62.85
C MET A 1 -9.62 -16.08 -61.94
N GLN A 2 -9.47 -16.57 -60.70
CA GLN A 2 -8.78 -15.91 -59.58
C GLN A 2 -7.34 -15.54 -59.88
N LEU A 3 -6.87 -14.42 -59.32
CA LEU A 3 -5.46 -14.22 -59.01
C LEU A 3 -5.29 -13.58 -57.62
N LEU A 4 -4.87 -14.40 -56.68
CA LEU A 4 -4.00 -14.12 -55.52
C LEU A 4 -3.19 -15.41 -55.32
N PRO A 5 -1.93 -15.40 -54.82
CA PRO A 5 -1.60 -14.72 -53.56
C PRO A 5 -0.19 -14.11 -53.38
N ASN A 6 -0.16 -13.15 -52.45
CA ASN A 6 0.83 -12.87 -51.41
C ASN A 6 2.29 -13.35 -51.56
N SER A 7 3.22 -12.39 -51.42
CA SER A 7 4.32 -12.53 -50.47
C SER A 7 4.66 -11.17 -49.84
N SER A 8 4.31 -10.99 -48.57
CA SER A 8 4.84 -9.93 -47.73
C SER A 8 6.16 -10.38 -47.13
N ALA A 9 7.26 -9.69 -47.48
CA ALA A 9 8.51 -9.74 -46.76
C ALA A 9 8.64 -8.48 -45.90
N CYS A 10 8.84 -8.68 -44.60
CA CYS A 10 9.07 -7.64 -43.62
C CYS A 10 10.40 -6.90 -43.86
N ILE A 11 10.39 -5.57 -43.70
CA ILE A 11 11.56 -4.76 -43.36
C ILE A 11 11.19 -3.90 -42.13
N PRO A 12 12.03 -3.83 -41.09
CA PRO A 12 11.65 -3.31 -39.79
C PRO A 12 11.67 -1.77 -39.80
N LYS A 13 10.58 -1.14 -39.34
CA LYS A 13 10.62 0.28 -38.97
C LYS A 13 10.98 0.41 -37.49
N LYS A 14 12.28 0.61 -37.23
CA LYS A 14 12.70 1.44 -36.09
C LYS A 14 12.06 2.81 -36.29
N SER A 15 11.11 3.18 -35.44
CA SER A 15 10.77 4.59 -35.24
C SER A 15 11.28 5.00 -33.87
N ALA A 16 12.43 5.67 -33.88
CA ALA A 16 12.82 6.54 -32.78
C ALA A 16 11.92 7.79 -32.87
N PHE A 17 11.10 8.04 -31.86
CA PHE A 17 10.35 9.29 -31.78
C PHE A 17 11.19 10.36 -31.09
N LEU A 18 11.42 11.46 -31.80
CA LEU A 18 11.86 12.73 -31.27
C LEU A 18 10.70 13.41 -30.50
N PRO A 19 10.99 14.23 -29.48
CA PRO A 19 9.97 14.94 -28.72
C PRO A 19 9.44 16.13 -29.53
N ASN A 20 8.17 16.46 -29.30
CA ASN A 20 7.45 17.66 -29.75
C ASN A 20 6.73 17.56 -31.11
N SER A 21 5.54 16.94 -31.12
CA SER A 21 4.28 17.53 -31.61
C SER A 21 3.20 16.46 -31.78
N SER A 22 2.36 16.26 -30.77
CA SER A 22 1.04 15.63 -30.98
C SER A 22 0.12 16.08 -29.86
N GLY A 23 -0.93 16.83 -30.20
CA GLY A 23 -1.92 17.36 -29.27
C GLY A 23 -2.81 16.26 -28.68
N ALA A 24 -2.23 15.40 -27.84
CA ALA A 24 -2.99 14.45 -27.05
C ALA A 24 -3.81 15.23 -26.01
N LYS A 25 -5.14 15.17 -26.11
CA LYS A 25 -6.06 15.71 -25.09
C LYS A 25 -6.50 14.57 -24.17
N PRO A 26 -6.39 14.72 -22.84
CA PRO A 26 -6.94 13.75 -21.92
C PRO A 26 -8.47 13.71 -22.04
N LEU A 27 -9.04 12.51 -21.91
CA LEU A 27 -10.48 12.33 -21.81
C LEU A 27 -10.93 12.79 -20.41
N GLN A 28 -12.01 13.55 -20.36
CA GLN A 28 -12.66 14.04 -19.14
C GLN A 28 -14.01 13.34 -18.98
N ASP A 29 -14.39 13.00 -17.74
CA ASP A 29 -15.58 12.19 -17.45
C ASP A 29 -16.88 12.88 -17.87
N GLU A 30 -16.91 14.21 -17.86
CA GLU A 30 -18.07 15.02 -18.27
C GLU A 30 -18.29 15.10 -19.79
N ASN A 31 -17.35 14.60 -20.60
CA ASN A 31 -17.39 14.72 -22.05
C ASN A 31 -17.70 13.39 -22.74
N THR A 32 -18.36 13.47 -23.89
CA THR A 32 -18.66 12.29 -24.72
C THR A 32 -17.53 12.01 -25.71
N LEU A 33 -17.44 10.76 -26.20
CA LEU A 33 -16.50 10.41 -27.28
C LEU A 33 -16.70 11.28 -28.53
N SER A 34 -17.94 11.64 -28.84
CA SER A 34 -18.29 12.58 -29.91
C SER A 34 -17.72 13.98 -29.69
N THR A 35 -17.64 14.45 -28.44
CA THR A 35 -17.01 15.75 -28.08
C THR A 35 -15.53 15.79 -28.47
N TYR A 36 -14.87 14.63 -28.50
CA TYR A 36 -13.48 14.48 -28.92
C TYR A 36 -13.33 14.04 -30.38
N HIS A 37 -14.44 13.94 -31.13
CA HIS A 37 -14.48 13.40 -32.49
C HIS A 37 -13.90 11.98 -32.62
N ILE A 38 -14.02 11.17 -31.56
CA ILE A 38 -13.60 9.77 -31.57
C ILE A 38 -14.75 8.95 -32.15
N GLY A 39 -14.48 8.30 -33.29
CA GLY A 39 -15.46 7.50 -34.04
C GLY A 39 -14.94 6.12 -34.41
N HIS A 40 -15.65 5.45 -35.31
CA HIS A 40 -15.22 4.16 -35.86
C HIS A 40 -13.80 4.27 -36.44
N GLU A 41 -12.96 3.27 -36.20
CA GLU A 41 -11.53 3.21 -36.59
C GLU A 41 -10.59 4.23 -35.91
N SER A 42 -11.07 5.01 -34.93
CA SER A 42 -10.19 5.84 -34.11
C SER A 42 -9.30 4.98 -33.21
N THR A 43 -8.03 5.37 -33.07
CA THR A 43 -7.08 4.72 -32.15
C THR A 43 -6.96 5.53 -30.86
N VAL A 44 -7.32 4.93 -29.73
CA VAL A 44 -7.16 5.52 -28.40
C VAL A 44 -5.93 4.91 -27.74
N HIS A 45 -4.96 5.75 -27.39
CA HIS A 45 -3.77 5.31 -26.66
C HIS A 45 -4.00 5.46 -25.16
N ALA A 46 -4.10 4.33 -24.45
CA ALA A 46 -4.03 4.31 -22.99
C ALA A 46 -2.56 4.43 -22.57
N VAL A 47 -2.17 5.62 -22.12
CA VAL A 47 -0.85 5.85 -21.54
C VAL A 47 -0.98 5.79 -20.02
N PRO A 48 -0.41 4.79 -19.34
CA PRO A 48 -0.36 4.78 -17.88
C PRO A 48 0.47 5.97 -17.42
N SER A 49 -0.18 7.03 -16.95
CA SER A 49 0.50 8.16 -16.35
C SER A 49 0.92 7.79 -14.92
N ILE A 50 2.05 7.11 -14.77
CA ILE A 50 2.82 7.19 -13.52
C ILE A 50 3.61 8.50 -13.60
N VAL A 51 2.93 9.62 -13.42
CA VAL A 51 3.56 10.94 -13.38
C VAL A 51 3.93 11.22 -11.94
N GLY A 52 5.23 11.34 -11.69
CA GLY A 52 5.81 11.74 -10.42
C GLY A 52 5.13 12.98 -9.84
N GLY A 53 5.00 12.98 -8.51
CA GLY A 53 4.20 13.94 -7.74
C GLY A 53 4.62 15.40 -7.91
N GLY A 54 3.66 16.22 -8.31
CA GLY A 54 3.61 17.64 -8.04
C GLY A 54 2.48 17.94 -7.03
N PRO A 55 2.58 19.04 -6.26
CA PRO A 55 1.56 19.40 -5.28
C PRO A 55 0.27 19.82 -6.01
N GLY A 56 -0.84 19.12 -5.74
CA GLY A 56 -2.18 19.51 -6.19
C GLY A 56 -2.86 18.62 -7.22
N ILE A 57 -2.22 17.56 -7.72
CA ILE A 57 -2.92 16.54 -8.53
C ILE A 57 -3.40 15.43 -7.58
N PRO A 58 -4.72 15.18 -7.46
CA PRO A 58 -5.22 14.07 -6.68
C PRO A 58 -4.76 12.78 -7.36
N ILE A 59 -3.74 12.14 -6.79
CA ILE A 59 -3.37 10.79 -7.16
C ILE A 59 -4.53 9.92 -6.66
N VAL A 60 -5.42 9.53 -7.58
CA VAL A 60 -6.50 8.61 -7.25
C VAL A 60 -5.87 7.23 -7.09
N TYR A 61 -5.38 6.95 -5.89
CA TYR A 61 -4.99 5.60 -5.51
C TYR A 61 -6.26 4.76 -5.32
N TYR A 62 -6.81 4.26 -6.43
CA TYR A 62 -7.73 3.14 -6.37
C TYR A 62 -6.93 1.92 -5.92
N LEU A 63 -7.23 1.40 -4.73
CA LEU A 63 -6.86 0.04 -4.40
C LEU A 63 -7.72 -0.86 -5.28
N SER A 64 -7.15 -1.37 -6.38
CA SER A 64 -7.83 -2.35 -7.24
C SER A 64 -8.38 -3.49 -6.38
N ALA A 65 -9.54 -4.05 -6.71
CA ALA A 65 -10.07 -5.22 -5.99
C ALA A 65 -9.06 -6.39 -5.98
N ASP A 66 -8.21 -6.50 -7.01
CA ASP A 66 -7.15 -7.51 -7.10
C ASP A 66 -6.06 -7.33 -6.03
N PHE A 67 -5.90 -6.08 -5.56
CA PHE A 67 -4.97 -5.71 -4.50
C PHE A 67 -5.43 -6.21 -3.12
N LEU A 68 -6.73 -6.30 -2.92
CA LEU A 68 -7.31 -6.80 -1.68
C LEU A 68 -7.31 -8.33 -1.67
N HIS A 69 -7.31 -8.88 -0.47
CA HIS A 69 -7.45 -10.30 -0.24
C HIS A 69 -8.59 -10.55 0.76
N PRO A 70 -9.86 -10.45 0.32
CA PRO A 70 -11.03 -10.42 1.21
C PRO A 70 -11.14 -11.61 2.17
N ARG A 71 -10.60 -12.78 1.80
CA ARG A 71 -10.48 -13.94 2.70
C ARG A 71 -9.71 -13.65 4.01
N PHE A 72 -8.90 -12.60 4.05
CA PHE A 72 -8.15 -12.16 5.22
C PHE A 72 -8.68 -10.84 5.82
N ASP A 73 -9.85 -10.39 5.37
CA ASP A 73 -10.58 -9.34 6.05
C ASP A 73 -11.02 -9.85 7.42
N TYR A 74 -11.04 -8.95 8.40
CA TYR A 74 -11.44 -9.31 9.76
C TYR A 74 -12.02 -8.09 10.45
N ASP A 75 -13.22 -8.27 11.02
CA ASP A 75 -13.88 -7.22 11.77
C ASP A 75 -13.48 -7.27 13.26
N PHE A 76 -12.71 -6.28 13.72
CA PHE A 76 -12.38 -6.12 15.14
C PHE A 76 -13.20 -5.02 15.82
N THR A 77 -14.22 -4.45 15.17
CA THR A 77 -14.93 -3.25 15.65
C THR A 77 -15.59 -3.45 17.01
N ASP A 78 -16.25 -4.58 17.23
CA ASP A 78 -16.94 -4.91 18.48
C ASP A 78 -16.07 -5.69 19.49
N LEU A 79 -14.81 -5.95 19.15
CA LEU A 79 -13.89 -6.65 20.03
C LEU A 79 -13.30 -5.69 21.07
N LYS A 80 -13.37 -6.08 22.35
CA LYS A 80 -12.75 -5.34 23.46
C LYS A 80 -11.29 -5.75 23.64
N ASP A 81 -10.46 -4.81 24.05
CA ASP A 81 -9.10 -5.10 24.50
C ASP A 81 -9.13 -6.16 25.62
N ASN A 82 -8.22 -7.13 25.55
CA ASN A 82 -8.11 -8.29 26.44
C ASN A 82 -9.23 -9.35 26.36
N ALA A 83 -10.25 -9.18 25.50
CA ALA A 83 -11.36 -10.13 25.43
C ALA A 83 -11.06 -11.45 24.69
N ASP A 84 -9.90 -11.60 24.04
CA ASP A 84 -9.61 -12.73 23.13
C ASP A 84 -8.28 -13.43 23.40
N GLY A 85 -7.69 -13.25 24.59
CA GLY A 85 -6.52 -14.01 25.04
C GLY A 85 -5.16 -13.52 24.53
N ASN A 86 -4.14 -14.36 24.79
CA ASN A 86 -2.73 -14.07 24.55
C ASN A 86 -2.31 -14.49 23.13
N HIS A 87 -2.43 -13.57 22.17
CA HIS A 87 -1.96 -13.81 20.80
C HIS A 87 -0.46 -13.58 20.68
N ARG A 88 0.22 -14.42 19.91
CA ARG A 88 1.64 -14.28 19.60
C ARG A 88 1.92 -14.44 18.11
N ARG A 89 2.91 -13.72 17.61
CA ARG A 89 3.44 -13.84 16.24
C ARG A 89 4.94 -13.53 16.25
N GLY A 90 5.73 -14.44 15.68
CA GLY A 90 7.17 -14.24 15.49
C GLY A 90 7.95 -13.98 16.77
N GLY A 91 7.57 -14.63 17.87
CA GLY A 91 8.16 -14.46 19.20
C GLY A 91 7.54 -13.34 20.05
N TYR A 92 6.79 -12.40 19.46
CA TYR A 92 6.24 -11.23 20.15
C TYR A 92 4.75 -11.38 20.47
N THR A 93 4.29 -10.67 21.50
CA THR A 93 2.86 -10.49 21.77
C THR A 93 2.22 -9.72 20.62
N TYR A 94 1.18 -10.31 20.03
CA TYR A 94 0.38 -9.67 19.00
C TYR A 94 -0.86 -9.02 19.62
N ARG A 95 -0.83 -7.69 19.78
CA ARG A 95 -2.01 -6.94 20.23
C ARG A 95 -2.92 -6.68 19.03
N ARG A 96 -4.02 -7.40 18.93
CA ARG A 96 -4.98 -7.28 17.81
C ARG A 96 -5.57 -5.86 17.75
N PRO A 97 -5.94 -5.35 16.58
CA PRO A 97 -6.38 -3.97 16.43
C PRO A 97 -7.87 -3.82 16.79
N CYS A 98 -8.21 -4.08 18.05
CA CYS A 98 -9.57 -3.93 18.59
C CYS A 98 -10.16 -2.53 18.30
N GLY A 99 -11.42 -2.49 17.87
CA GLY A 99 -12.09 -1.27 17.40
C GLY A 99 -11.82 -0.90 15.93
N TRP A 100 -11.10 -1.72 15.16
CA TRP A 100 -10.80 -1.46 13.75
C TRP A 100 -11.37 -2.54 12.83
N HIS A 101 -11.78 -2.17 11.62
CA HIS A 101 -12.05 -3.13 10.56
C HIS A 101 -10.78 -3.32 9.74
N ARG A 102 -10.32 -4.57 9.59
CA ARG A 102 -9.13 -4.91 8.79
C ARG A 102 -9.56 -5.39 7.41
N TYR A 103 -8.98 -4.77 6.39
CA TYR A 103 -8.97 -5.27 5.02
C TYR A 103 -7.61 -5.95 4.75
N GLY A 104 -7.65 -7.20 4.31
CA GLY A 104 -6.47 -7.98 3.92
C GLY A 104 -5.88 -7.48 2.61
N ILE A 105 -4.55 -7.45 2.51
CA ILE A 105 -3.84 -7.11 1.29
C ILE A 105 -3.28 -8.39 0.67
N ARG A 106 -3.35 -8.52 -0.66
CA ARG A 106 -2.69 -9.60 -1.39
C ARG A 106 -1.18 -9.37 -1.43
N VAL A 107 -0.46 -10.26 -0.75
CA VAL A 107 1.00 -10.18 -0.56
C VAL A 107 1.76 -11.44 -0.98
N ASN A 108 1.04 -12.48 -1.40
CA ASN A 108 1.65 -13.75 -1.79
C ASN A 108 2.66 -13.57 -2.92
N GLY A 109 3.89 -14.04 -2.70
CA GLY A 109 4.98 -13.92 -3.67
C GLY A 109 5.51 -12.50 -3.89
N LYS A 110 4.91 -11.48 -3.26
CA LYS A 110 5.31 -10.06 -3.43
C LYS A 110 6.69 -9.78 -2.85
N TYR A 111 7.06 -10.48 -1.78
CA TYR A 111 8.28 -10.22 -1.02
C TYR A 111 9.25 -11.42 -0.99
N GLY A 112 9.27 -12.18 -2.09
CA GLY A 112 10.00 -13.45 -2.18
C GLY A 112 9.15 -14.59 -1.63
N ASP A 113 9.65 -15.29 -0.62
CA ASP A 113 8.87 -16.33 0.06
C ASP A 113 7.83 -15.74 1.04
N ASP A 114 6.87 -16.58 1.44
CA ASP A 114 5.74 -16.23 2.31
C ASP A 114 5.91 -16.70 3.77
N ARG A 115 7.09 -17.20 4.18
CA ARG A 115 7.28 -17.79 5.53
C ARG A 115 7.04 -16.79 6.66
N TRP A 116 7.35 -15.52 6.40
CA TRP A 116 7.08 -14.37 7.29
C TRP A 116 5.61 -14.20 7.68
N LEU A 117 4.66 -14.72 6.89
CA LEU A 117 3.22 -14.73 7.19
C LEU A 117 2.77 -15.86 8.11
N GLY A 118 3.66 -16.80 8.44
CA GLY A 118 3.33 -18.02 9.16
C GLY A 118 2.63 -17.78 10.51
N SER A 119 2.02 -18.85 11.01
CA SER A 119 1.24 -18.85 12.25
C SER A 119 1.98 -19.47 13.43
N ASN A 120 3.09 -20.18 13.21
CA ASN A 120 3.92 -20.73 14.28
C ASN A 120 4.53 -19.58 15.09
N PRO A 121 4.11 -19.37 16.35
CA PRO A 121 4.54 -18.22 17.13
C PRO A 121 6.02 -18.29 17.51
N ASP A 122 6.65 -19.46 17.49
CA ASP A 122 8.01 -19.69 17.97
C ASP A 122 9.05 -19.88 16.85
N SER A 123 8.61 -19.83 15.58
CA SER A 123 9.52 -19.84 14.43
C SER A 123 10.18 -18.48 14.23
N ASP A 124 11.49 -18.49 13.98
CA ASP A 124 12.29 -17.29 13.66
C ASP A 124 12.10 -16.81 12.21
N GLU A 125 11.38 -17.58 11.39
CA GLU A 125 10.97 -17.19 10.04
C GLU A 125 9.70 -16.34 10.07
N VAL A 126 8.86 -16.49 11.10
CA VAL A 126 7.61 -15.74 11.25
C VAL A 126 7.90 -14.36 11.81
N TRP A 127 7.35 -13.34 11.17
CA TRP A 127 7.62 -11.96 11.56
C TRP A 127 6.56 -11.44 12.55
N PRO A 128 6.95 -10.70 13.60
CA PRO A 128 5.99 -10.03 14.48
C PRO A 128 5.11 -9.02 13.74
N VAL A 129 3.97 -8.70 14.36
CA VAL A 129 3.00 -7.74 13.82
C VAL A 129 3.22 -6.36 14.44
N SER A 130 3.20 -5.32 13.60
CA SER A 130 3.23 -3.92 14.03
C SER A 130 2.26 -3.07 13.23
N TYR A 131 2.13 -1.80 13.62
CA TYR A 131 1.23 -0.83 13.03
C TYR A 131 1.96 0.45 12.65
N HIS A 132 1.54 1.07 11.55
CA HIS A 132 2.10 2.32 11.05
C HIS A 132 0.98 3.28 10.62
N GLY A 133 0.86 4.41 11.31
CA GLY A 133 -0.04 5.49 10.93
C GLY A 133 0.65 6.48 10.00
N THR A 134 -0.06 6.91 8.97
CA THR A 134 0.40 7.90 7.99
C THR A 134 -0.80 8.50 7.27
N THR A 135 -0.59 9.29 6.21
CA THR A 135 -1.71 9.77 5.38
C THR A 135 -2.33 8.65 4.55
N LYS A 136 -3.58 8.80 4.11
CA LYS A 136 -4.25 7.82 3.23
C LYS A 136 -3.44 7.60 1.94
N GLU A 137 -2.87 8.66 1.39
CA GLU A 137 -2.11 8.64 0.13
C GLU A 137 -0.78 7.91 0.31
N ALA A 138 -0.07 8.17 1.41
CA ALA A 138 1.16 7.47 1.74
C ALA A 138 0.87 5.99 2.05
N ALA A 139 -0.20 5.70 2.78
CA ALA A 139 -0.64 4.33 3.03
C ALA A 139 -0.90 3.59 1.72
N ALA A 140 -1.67 4.17 0.81
CA ALA A 140 -1.96 3.57 -0.50
C ALA A 140 -0.70 3.38 -1.37
N SER A 141 0.25 4.31 -1.31
CA SER A 141 1.54 4.16 -1.99
C SER A 141 2.33 2.99 -1.40
N ILE A 142 2.45 2.91 -0.07
CA ILE A 142 3.17 1.84 0.63
C ILE A 142 2.55 0.48 0.37
N THR A 143 1.22 0.38 0.39
CA THR A 143 0.53 -0.88 0.13
C THR A 143 0.81 -1.35 -1.30
N ASN A 144 0.83 -0.43 -2.28
CA ASN A 144 1.13 -0.75 -3.68
C ASN A 144 2.61 -1.15 -3.89
N THR A 145 3.56 -0.28 -3.54
CA THR A 145 4.98 -0.44 -3.91
C THR A 145 5.87 -1.00 -2.81
N GLY A 146 5.34 -1.20 -1.59
CA GLY A 146 6.16 -1.45 -0.40
C GLY A 146 6.69 -0.15 0.21
N TYR A 147 7.37 -0.28 1.35
CA TYR A 147 8.01 0.86 2.00
C TYR A 147 9.22 1.35 1.21
N ASP A 148 9.51 2.64 1.36
CA ASP A 148 10.70 3.27 0.79
C ASP A 148 11.29 4.20 1.86
N VAL A 149 12.40 3.76 2.46
CA VAL A 149 13.08 4.49 3.56
C VAL A 149 13.58 5.86 3.10
N SER A 150 13.80 6.05 1.79
CA SER A 150 14.26 7.33 1.24
C SER A 150 13.19 8.42 1.28
N LYS A 151 11.90 8.02 1.25
CA LYS A 151 10.74 8.93 1.33
C LYS A 151 10.36 9.31 2.77
N GLY A 152 10.93 8.62 3.75
CA GLY A 152 10.69 8.90 5.16
C GLY A 152 11.18 10.31 5.54
N ASN A 153 10.45 10.95 6.45
CA ASN A 153 10.82 12.22 7.05
C ASN A 153 10.70 12.13 8.57
N ARG A 154 11.30 13.11 9.29
CA ARG A 154 11.20 13.25 10.76
C ARG A 154 11.62 12.01 11.55
N PHE A 155 12.92 11.82 11.68
CA PHE A 155 13.53 10.65 12.29
C PHE A 155 13.98 10.92 13.74
N ARG A 156 13.17 10.56 14.73
CA ARG A 156 13.50 10.79 16.15
C ARG A 156 14.60 9.85 16.69
N PHE A 157 14.59 8.59 16.27
CA PHE A 157 15.54 7.54 16.65
C PHE A 157 16.48 7.14 15.49
N GLY A 158 16.69 8.05 14.53
CA GLY A 158 17.47 7.78 13.31
C GLY A 158 16.64 7.32 12.11
N LYS A 159 17.26 7.34 10.93
CA LYS A 159 16.59 7.09 9.65
C LYS A 159 16.08 5.65 9.57
N GLY A 160 14.80 5.48 9.25
CA GLY A 160 14.19 4.15 9.12
C GLY A 160 12.67 4.20 9.00
N ILE A 161 12.04 3.03 8.90
CA ILE A 161 10.59 2.85 8.94
C ILE A 161 10.15 2.67 10.38
N TYR A 162 9.27 3.55 10.84
CA TYR A 162 8.77 3.58 12.21
C TYR A 162 7.45 2.83 12.27
N SER A 163 7.34 1.90 13.21
CA SER A 163 6.08 1.23 13.52
C SER A 163 5.99 1.00 15.03
N THR A 164 4.87 0.48 15.50
CA THR A 164 4.67 0.18 16.92
C THR A 164 3.76 -1.04 17.07
N PRO A 165 3.91 -1.88 18.11
CA PRO A 165 2.98 -2.97 18.37
C PRO A 165 1.59 -2.48 18.85
N LEU A 166 1.39 -1.17 19.02
CA LEU A 166 0.15 -0.56 19.52
C LEU A 166 -0.59 0.20 18.40
N VAL A 167 -1.73 -0.32 17.96
CA VAL A 167 -2.55 0.37 16.96
C VAL A 167 -3.02 1.74 17.46
N THR A 168 -3.25 1.89 18.76
CA THR A 168 -3.64 3.14 19.41
C THR A 168 -2.56 4.21 19.25
N GLU A 169 -1.30 3.87 19.51
CA GLU A 169 -0.18 4.78 19.30
C GLU A 169 0.04 5.07 17.81
N ALA A 170 -0.01 4.05 16.95
CA ALA A 170 0.11 4.25 15.50
C ALA A 170 -0.98 5.21 14.97
N SER A 171 -2.19 5.13 15.51
CA SER A 171 -3.31 5.98 15.08
C SER A 171 -3.13 7.47 15.37
N ASN A 172 -2.21 7.84 16.26
CA ASN A 172 -1.85 9.24 16.51
C ASN A 172 -1.09 9.87 15.32
N TYR A 173 -0.45 9.04 14.49
CA TYR A 173 0.26 9.46 13.28
C TYR A 173 -0.60 9.34 12.01
N ALA A 174 -1.77 8.70 12.10
CA ALA A 174 -2.72 8.59 10.99
C ALA A 174 -3.54 9.88 10.83
N THR A 175 -3.56 10.44 9.62
CA THR A 175 -4.40 11.61 9.31
C THR A 175 -5.84 11.20 9.03
N LEU A 176 -6.76 12.12 9.29
CA LEU A 176 -8.17 11.95 8.94
C LEU A 176 -8.37 12.06 7.43
N PHE A 177 -9.30 11.28 6.89
CA PHE A 177 -9.83 11.46 5.54
C PHE A 177 -11.35 11.34 5.56
N VAL A 178 -12.01 11.93 4.56
CA VAL A 178 -13.47 11.88 4.41
C VAL A 178 -13.84 10.88 3.30
N TYR A 179 -14.83 10.05 3.57
CA TYR A 179 -15.45 9.16 2.59
C TYR A 179 -16.96 9.16 2.84
N ASN A 180 -17.76 9.44 1.80
CA ASN A 180 -19.22 9.55 1.90
C ASN A 180 -19.70 10.45 3.06
N GLY A 181 -19.05 11.60 3.26
CA GLY A 181 -19.40 12.55 4.32
C GLY A 181 -18.98 12.14 5.74
N VAL A 182 -18.38 10.97 5.92
CA VAL A 182 -17.92 10.47 7.23
C VAL A 182 -16.39 10.54 7.33
N LYS A 183 -15.88 10.91 8.51
CA LYS A 183 -14.44 10.97 8.80
C LYS A 183 -13.92 9.61 9.25
N TYR A 184 -12.76 9.23 8.75
CA TYR A 184 -12.08 7.97 9.05
C TYR A 184 -10.59 8.17 9.30
N LYS A 185 -9.98 7.22 10.00
CA LYS A 185 -8.53 7.01 10.04
C LYS A 185 -8.16 5.71 9.32
N MET A 186 -6.96 5.71 8.73
CA MET A 186 -6.33 4.54 8.11
C MET A 186 -5.00 4.25 8.78
N VAL A 187 -4.75 2.99 9.13
CA VAL A 187 -3.47 2.52 9.68
C VAL A 187 -3.03 1.29 8.91
N LEU A 188 -1.74 1.20 8.59
CA LEU A 188 -1.17 0.00 8.00
C LEU A 188 -0.88 -1.04 9.08
N GLN A 189 -1.24 -2.28 8.80
CA GLN A 189 -0.82 -3.43 9.57
C GLN A 189 0.33 -4.12 8.85
N ASN A 190 1.44 -4.31 9.57
CA ASN A 190 2.70 -4.77 9.04
C ASN A 190 3.16 -6.07 9.66
N ARG A 191 4.07 -6.74 8.96
CA ARG A 191 5.00 -7.72 9.51
C ARG A 191 6.39 -7.13 9.51
N VAL A 192 7.15 -7.31 10.60
CA VAL A 192 8.49 -6.72 10.77
C VAL A 192 9.52 -7.80 10.99
N ASN A 193 10.66 -7.73 10.31
CA ASN A 193 11.78 -8.62 10.55
C ASN A 193 12.43 -8.29 11.90
N SER A 194 12.28 -9.16 12.89
CA SER A 194 12.84 -8.95 14.23
C SER A 194 14.38 -8.87 14.23
N LYS A 195 15.04 -9.48 13.23
CA LYS A 195 16.51 -9.45 13.10
C LYS A 195 17.03 -8.11 12.53
N GLY A 196 16.18 -7.33 11.86
CA GLY A 196 16.54 -6.06 11.20
C GLY A 196 15.96 -4.80 11.87
N MET A 197 15.40 -4.96 13.07
CA MET A 197 14.66 -3.92 13.79
C MET A 197 15.39 -3.50 15.07
N THR A 198 15.27 -2.22 15.43
CA THR A 198 15.59 -1.73 16.77
C THR A 198 14.32 -1.34 17.54
N VAL A 199 14.31 -1.60 18.85
CA VAL A 199 13.22 -1.22 19.75
C VAL A 199 13.63 0.01 20.54
N ASN A 200 12.88 1.10 20.39
CA ASN A 200 13.14 2.39 21.01
C ASN A 200 11.98 2.77 21.92
N ARG A 201 12.28 3.52 22.98
CA ARG A 201 11.30 4.02 23.96
C ARG A 201 11.57 5.49 24.24
N LEU A 202 10.52 6.24 24.46
CA LEU A 202 10.62 7.63 24.89
C LEU A 202 10.83 7.67 26.41
N PRO A 203 11.78 8.46 26.95
CA PRO A 203 11.94 8.61 28.39
C PRO A 203 10.65 9.05 29.10
N GLU A 204 9.86 9.91 28.45
CA GLU A 204 8.58 10.42 28.94
C GLU A 204 7.41 9.41 28.85
N ARG A 205 7.55 8.36 28.04
CA ARG A 205 6.55 7.30 27.81
C ARG A 205 7.23 5.94 27.65
N PRO A 206 7.90 5.43 28.71
CA PRO A 206 8.73 4.22 28.63
C PRO A 206 7.94 2.93 28.35
N GLU A 207 6.63 2.95 28.52
CA GLU A 207 5.71 1.84 28.24
C GLU A 207 5.42 1.67 26.74
N ILE A 208 5.72 2.67 25.91
CA ILE A 208 5.45 2.67 24.47
C ILE A 208 6.71 2.33 23.69
N GLU A 209 6.62 1.28 22.89
CA GLU A 209 7.68 0.86 21.98
C GLU A 209 7.49 1.43 20.57
N TYR A 210 8.59 1.94 20.03
CA TYR A 210 8.75 2.31 18.63
C TYR A 210 9.78 1.39 17.99
N TRP A 211 9.32 0.67 16.99
CA TRP A 211 10.07 -0.29 16.22
C TRP A 211 10.60 0.40 14.97
N VAL A 212 11.92 0.45 14.82
CA VAL A 212 12.58 1.13 13.70
C VAL A 212 13.32 0.10 12.85
N SER A 213 12.88 -0.06 11.62
CA SER A 213 13.53 -0.91 10.60
C SER A 213 14.37 -0.05 9.66
N LEU A 214 15.66 -0.37 9.51
CA LEU A 214 16.59 0.43 8.71
C LEU A 214 16.46 0.18 7.20
N SER A 215 16.02 -1.02 6.81
CA SER A 215 15.75 -1.39 5.41
C SER A 215 14.25 -1.47 5.15
N ASP A 216 13.85 -1.05 3.95
CA ASP A 216 12.55 -1.30 3.34
C ASP A 216 12.16 -2.79 3.25
N ARG A 217 13.13 -3.69 3.23
CA ARG A 217 12.90 -5.14 3.19
C ARG A 217 12.43 -5.71 4.53
N ASP A 218 12.69 -5.01 5.63
CA ASP A 218 12.45 -5.48 7.00
C ASP A 218 11.06 -5.09 7.53
N THR A 219 10.22 -4.43 6.72
CA THR A 219 8.82 -4.14 7.07
C THR A 219 7.92 -4.34 5.86
N ARG A 220 6.87 -5.15 6.02
CA ARG A 220 5.95 -5.52 4.92
C ARG A 220 4.50 -5.22 5.32
N PRO A 221 3.78 -4.32 4.62
CA PRO A 221 2.36 -4.13 4.83
C PRO A 221 1.59 -5.35 4.33
N TYR A 222 0.61 -5.83 5.12
CA TYR A 222 -0.23 -6.98 4.74
C TYR A 222 -1.72 -6.78 5.11
N GLY A 223 -2.06 -5.65 5.72
CA GLY A 223 -3.43 -5.26 5.99
C GLY A 223 -3.58 -3.74 6.07
N VAL A 224 -4.78 -3.26 5.77
CA VAL A 224 -5.20 -1.89 6.01
C VAL A 224 -6.28 -1.91 7.09
N LEU A 225 -6.12 -1.09 8.12
CA LEU A 225 -7.09 -0.91 9.19
C LEU A 225 -7.84 0.39 8.97
N ILE A 226 -9.17 0.31 8.99
CA ILE A 226 -10.06 1.46 8.88
C ILE A 226 -10.90 1.56 10.13
N ARG A 227 -11.02 2.78 10.67
CA ARG A 227 -11.90 3.09 11.79
C ARG A 227 -12.54 4.45 11.57
N ARG A 228 -13.84 4.55 11.84
CA ARG A 228 -14.56 5.82 11.89
C ARG A 228 -13.96 6.68 13.01
N ALA A 229 -13.74 7.97 12.72
CA ALA A 229 -13.18 8.92 13.67
C ALA A 229 -14.25 9.57 14.54
#